data_AF-A0A7C8KF33-F1
#
_entry.id   AF-A0A7C8KF33-F1
#
_cell.length_a   1.000
_cell.length_b   1.000
_cell.length_c   1.000
_cell.angle_alpha   90.00
_cell.angle_beta   90.00
_cell.angle_gamma   90.00
#
_symmetry.space_group_name_H-M   'P 1'
#
loop_
_entity.id
_entity.type
_entity.pdbx_description
1 polymer ?
#
loop_
_entity_poly.entity_id
_entity_poly.type
_entity_poly.pdbx_seq_one_letter_code
_entity_poly.pdbx_strand_id
1 'polypeptide(L)'
;MSLPSASYFIIGSHGSYQYSVGRAPAEDKSLNPKQVYLLRPSAVGMTPWVLIRTPHGYVLKIKEAPTGIVNDAVVAILNLNLTRYVEWGLEPVPGEQDRFRVRGPNGQYWTVDDRDTQNGRRIVLREGGEGSQIFTFLRLYGEFAEEEEKYSGPVDSSQRDYDSERNRDDDRQGLFGYGKREKNFCS
;
A
#
# COMPACT_ATOMS: atom_id res chain seq x y z
N MET A 1 -21.90 0.62 3.15
CA MET A 1 -21.27 -0.62 2.63
C MET A 1 -19.78 -0.53 2.87
N SER A 2 -19.12 -1.66 3.18
CA SER A 2 -17.66 -1.76 3.33
C SER A 2 -17.10 -2.52 2.12
N LEU A 3 -15.97 -2.07 1.57
CA LEU A 3 -15.26 -2.82 0.53
C LEU A 3 -14.53 -4.03 1.13
N PRO A 4 -14.47 -5.19 0.45
CA PRO A 4 -13.59 -6.28 0.86
C PRO A 4 -12.12 -5.90 0.69
N SER A 5 -11.22 -6.64 1.34
CA SER A 5 -9.82 -6.64 0.93
C SER A 5 -9.75 -7.14 -0.51
N ALA A 6 -9.06 -6.44 -1.40
CA ALA A 6 -8.86 -6.84 -2.80
C ALA A 6 -8.00 -5.78 -3.52
N SER A 7 -7.70 -6.04 -4.79
CA SER A 7 -7.13 -5.08 -5.71
C SER A 7 -8.19 -4.18 -6.34
N TYR A 8 -7.93 -2.88 -6.41
CA TYR A 8 -8.82 -1.84 -6.95
C TYR A 8 -8.08 -0.85 -7.86
N PHE A 9 -8.80 -0.25 -8.79
CA PHE A 9 -8.41 1.04 -9.37
C PHE A 9 -9.16 2.15 -8.63
N ILE A 10 -8.43 3.19 -8.25
CA ILE A 10 -9.02 4.39 -7.64
C ILE A 10 -9.05 5.49 -8.69
N ILE A 11 -10.24 6.01 -8.97
CA ILE A 11 -10.45 7.11 -9.91
C ILE A 11 -10.91 8.34 -9.11
N GLY A 12 -10.24 9.46 -9.30
CA GLY A 12 -10.65 10.75 -8.74
C GLY A 12 -11.12 11.69 -9.83
N SER A 13 -11.68 12.83 -9.43
CA SER A 13 -12.05 13.89 -10.35
C SER A 13 -11.45 15.23 -9.95
N HIS A 14 -11.29 16.12 -10.93
CA HIS A 14 -11.03 17.54 -10.72
C HIS A 14 -11.65 18.33 -11.87
N GLY A 15 -12.57 19.25 -11.56
CA GLY A 15 -13.41 19.89 -12.58
C GLY A 15 -14.24 18.85 -13.34
N SER A 16 -14.16 18.86 -14.67
CA SER A 16 -14.85 17.91 -15.56
C SER A 16 -14.05 16.63 -15.84
N TYR A 17 -12.83 16.52 -15.31
CA TYR A 17 -11.92 15.43 -15.64
C TYR A 17 -11.95 14.31 -14.59
N GLN A 18 -11.83 13.07 -15.05
CA GLN A 18 -11.71 11.87 -14.20
C GLN A 18 -10.45 11.09 -14.58
N TYR A 19 -9.58 10.83 -13.61
CA TYR A 19 -8.29 10.17 -13.84
C TYR A 19 -7.92 9.20 -12.72
N SER A 20 -6.96 8.32 -13.02
CA SER A 20 -6.44 7.37 -12.05
C SER A 20 -5.68 8.10 -10.94
N VAL A 21 -5.96 7.71 -9.70
CA VAL A 21 -5.16 8.09 -8.54
C VAL A 21 -4.00 7.10 -8.43
N GLY A 22 -2.78 7.61 -8.32
CA GLY A 22 -1.61 6.76 -8.29
C GLY A 22 -0.29 7.47 -7.97
N ARG A 23 0.82 6.76 -8.21
CA ARG A 23 2.18 7.27 -8.09
C ARG A 23 2.70 7.69 -9.46
N ALA A 24 3.72 8.56 -9.48
CA ALA A 24 4.33 8.99 -10.73
C ALA A 24 4.87 7.77 -11.54
N PRO A 25 4.84 7.82 -12.89
CA PRO A 25 5.40 6.75 -13.73
C PRO A 25 6.91 6.58 -13.53
N ALA A 26 7.62 7.69 -13.38
CA ALA A 26 9.04 7.73 -13.11
C ALA A 26 9.28 8.41 -11.75
N GLU A 27 10.02 7.74 -10.87
CA GLU A 27 10.36 8.20 -9.54
C GLU A 27 11.85 8.01 -9.31
N ASP A 28 12.44 8.83 -8.46
CA ASP A 28 13.81 8.62 -8.02
C ASP A 28 13.92 7.35 -7.18
N LYS A 29 15.13 6.78 -7.09
CA LYS A 29 15.40 5.51 -6.40
C LYS A 29 15.53 5.62 -4.87
N SER A 30 15.32 6.80 -4.28
CA SER A 30 15.38 6.95 -2.82
C SER A 30 14.21 6.26 -2.14
N LEU A 31 14.42 5.92 -0.86
CA LEU A 31 13.39 5.40 0.04
C LEU A 31 12.55 6.50 0.69
N ASN A 32 12.70 7.75 0.23
CA ASN A 32 11.86 8.85 0.70
C ASN A 32 10.40 8.58 0.31
N PRO A 33 9.44 9.06 1.12
CA PRO A 33 8.02 8.94 0.80
C PRO A 33 7.72 9.45 -0.62
N LYS A 34 6.90 8.70 -1.37
CA LYS A 34 6.55 9.03 -2.75
C LYS A 34 5.17 9.63 -2.82
N GLN A 35 5.03 10.75 -3.49
CA GLN A 35 3.77 11.48 -3.57
C GLN A 35 2.69 10.69 -4.32
N VAL A 36 1.46 10.73 -3.81
CA VAL A 36 0.26 10.24 -4.51
C VAL A 36 -0.40 11.40 -5.23
N TYR A 37 -0.86 11.14 -6.46
CA TYR A 37 -1.45 12.12 -7.37
C TYR A 37 -2.77 11.61 -7.95
N LEU A 38 -3.67 12.53 -8.29
CA LEU A 38 -4.54 12.37 -9.43
C LEU A 38 -3.68 12.56 -10.69
N LEU A 39 -3.42 11.46 -11.40
CA LEU A 39 -2.48 11.44 -12.51
C LEU A 39 -3.03 12.23 -13.71
N ARG A 40 -2.13 12.77 -14.52
CA ARG A 40 -2.50 13.41 -15.79
C ARG A 40 -3.03 12.37 -16.79
N PRO A 41 -3.86 12.77 -17.77
CA PRO A 41 -4.32 11.89 -18.85
C PRO A 41 -3.18 11.25 -19.65
N SER A 42 -2.03 11.93 -19.74
CA SER A 42 -0.85 11.40 -20.44
C SER A 42 -0.06 10.36 -19.64
N ALA A 43 -0.38 10.14 -18.36
CA ALA A 43 0.21 9.07 -17.58
C ALA A 43 -0.28 7.73 -18.12
N VAL A 44 0.65 6.82 -18.41
CA VAL A 44 0.32 5.52 -19.00
C VAL A 44 -0.31 4.61 -17.94
N GLY A 45 -1.55 4.18 -18.20
CA GLY A 45 -2.24 3.12 -17.46
C GLY A 45 -2.92 3.55 -16.16
N MET A 46 -3.77 2.67 -15.63
CA MET A 46 -4.30 2.78 -14.27
C MET A 46 -3.33 2.10 -13.30
N THR A 47 -3.16 2.68 -12.11
CA THR A 47 -2.30 2.05 -11.09
C THR A 47 -3.16 1.17 -10.16
N PRO A 48 -2.89 -0.14 -10.05
CA PRO A 48 -3.56 -0.99 -9.08
C PRO A 48 -3.24 -0.58 -7.64
N TRP A 49 -4.27 -0.60 -6.81
CA TRP A 49 -4.20 -0.42 -5.37
C TRP A 49 -4.59 -1.72 -4.69
N VAL A 50 -3.90 -2.08 -3.62
CA VAL A 50 -4.33 -3.19 -2.75
C VAL A 50 -4.96 -2.58 -1.50
N LEU A 51 -6.23 -2.90 -1.27
CA LEU A 51 -6.95 -2.54 -0.06
C LEU A 51 -6.90 -3.72 0.90
N ILE A 52 -6.44 -3.49 2.13
CA ILE A 52 -6.42 -4.48 3.20
C ILE A 52 -7.32 -3.96 4.31
N ARG A 53 -8.43 -4.64 4.56
CA ARG A 53 -9.36 -4.31 5.64
C ARG A 53 -8.73 -4.62 7.00
N THR A 54 -8.86 -3.70 7.94
CA THR A 54 -8.41 -3.81 9.33
C THR A 54 -9.60 -3.63 10.29
N PRO A 55 -9.42 -3.82 11.60
CA PRO A 55 -10.46 -3.50 12.59
C PRO A 55 -10.85 -2.02 12.64
N HIS A 56 -9.95 -1.09 12.26
CA HIS A 56 -10.20 0.35 12.36
C HIS A 56 -10.42 1.05 11.00
N GLY A 57 -10.24 0.35 9.88
CA GLY A 57 -10.44 0.91 8.55
C GLY A 57 -9.76 0.06 7.47
N TYR A 58 -8.88 0.72 6.71
CA TYR A 58 -8.17 0.11 5.59
C TYR A 58 -6.71 0.58 5.53
N VAL A 59 -5.81 -0.35 5.26
CA VAL A 59 -4.48 -0.02 4.73
C VAL A 59 -4.58 0.01 3.21
N LEU A 60 -4.34 1.17 2.61
CA LEU A 60 -4.29 1.34 1.16
C LEU A 60 -2.83 1.29 0.69
N LYS A 61 -2.51 0.28 -0.12
CA LYS A 61 -1.19 0.09 -0.72
C LYS A 61 -1.20 0.44 -2.20
N ILE A 62 -0.10 1.00 -2.67
CA ILE A 62 0.16 1.28 -4.08
C ILE A 62 1.60 0.92 -4.45
N LYS A 63 1.78 0.08 -5.47
CA LYS A 63 3.08 -0.51 -5.84
C LYS A 63 3.79 -1.08 -4.59
N GLU A 64 3.12 -1.99 -3.88
CA GLU A 64 3.55 -2.66 -2.63
C GLU A 64 3.78 -1.79 -1.39
N ALA A 65 3.70 -0.47 -1.50
CA ALA A 65 3.94 0.44 -0.38
C ALA A 65 2.63 0.92 0.26
N PRO A 66 2.47 0.84 1.60
CA PRO A 66 1.31 1.41 2.28
C PRO A 66 1.35 2.94 2.25
N THR A 67 0.19 3.57 2.33
CA THR A 67 0.09 5.03 2.33
C THR A 67 0.07 5.64 3.72
N GLY A 68 0.61 6.85 3.81
CA GLY A 68 0.72 7.65 5.02
C GLY A 68 0.54 9.14 4.71
N ILE A 69 0.91 9.98 5.67
CA ILE A 69 0.74 11.43 5.61
C ILE A 69 2.08 12.10 5.91
N VAL A 70 2.48 13.04 5.04
CA VAL A 70 3.65 13.90 5.28
C VAL A 70 3.27 15.33 4.89
N ASN A 71 3.34 16.26 5.85
CA ASN A 71 3.07 17.70 5.64
C ASN A 71 1.74 17.98 4.90
N ASP A 72 0.64 17.35 5.30
CA ASP A 72 -0.69 17.38 4.63
C ASP A 72 -0.85 16.51 3.38
N ALA A 73 0.23 16.03 2.78
CA ALA A 73 0.19 15.25 1.56
C ALA A 73 0.02 13.75 1.83
N VAL A 74 -0.78 13.09 0.99
CA VAL A 74 -0.88 11.63 0.95
C VAL A 74 0.30 11.08 0.16
N VAL A 75 1.04 10.16 0.79
CA VAL A 75 2.28 9.61 0.24
C VAL A 75 2.33 8.10 0.42
N ALA A 76 3.01 7.40 -0.48
CA ALA A 76 3.40 6.00 -0.31
C ALA A 76 4.70 5.91 0.50
N ILE A 77 4.69 5.09 1.55
CA ILE A 77 5.77 4.95 2.51
C ILE A 77 6.66 3.77 2.12
N LEU A 78 7.86 4.07 1.65
CA LEU A 78 8.84 3.05 1.24
C LEU A 78 9.73 2.57 2.40
N ASN A 79 9.79 3.31 3.51
CA ASN A 79 10.57 2.96 4.70
C ASN A 79 9.77 3.23 5.97
N LEU A 80 9.28 2.16 6.59
CA LEU A 80 8.45 2.19 7.79
C LEU A 80 9.19 2.64 9.05
N ASN A 81 10.53 2.62 9.05
CA ASN A 81 11.32 3.09 10.19
C ASN A 81 11.37 4.63 10.25
N LEU A 82 11.15 5.32 9.12
CA LEU A 82 11.23 6.77 9.03
C LEU A 82 9.86 7.44 9.08
N THR A 83 8.81 6.77 8.60
CA THR A 83 7.46 7.32 8.55
C THR A 83 6.47 6.18 8.74
N ARG A 84 5.46 6.41 9.57
CA ARG A 84 4.40 5.42 9.78
C ARG A 84 3.33 5.57 8.69
N TYR A 85 2.79 4.44 8.24
CA TYR A 85 1.56 4.45 7.46
C TYR A 85 0.37 4.73 8.38
N VAL A 86 -0.79 5.00 7.78
CA VAL A 86 -2.04 5.22 8.53
C VAL A 86 -3.13 4.28 8.02
N GLU A 87 -4.10 4.02 8.88
CA GLU A 87 -5.35 3.38 8.48
C GLU A 87 -6.35 4.45 8.05
N TRP A 88 -7.05 4.18 6.95
CA TRP A 88 -7.98 5.09 6.32
C TRP A 88 -9.41 4.61 6.52
N GLY A 89 -10.32 5.55 6.82
CA GLY A 89 -11.75 5.31 6.76
C GLY A 89 -12.27 5.45 5.33
N LEU A 90 -13.15 4.55 4.90
CA LEU A 90 -13.88 4.70 3.63
C LEU A 90 -15.34 5.01 3.93
N GLU A 91 -15.76 6.23 3.62
CA GLU A 91 -17.12 6.71 3.83
C GLU A 91 -17.90 6.64 2.50
N PRO A 92 -18.93 5.78 2.38
CA PRO A 92 -19.70 5.66 1.15
C PRO A 92 -20.50 6.92 0.88
N VAL A 93 -20.57 7.34 -0.38
CA VAL A 93 -21.45 8.44 -0.80
C VAL A 93 -22.89 7.93 -0.89
N PRO A 94 -23.87 8.54 -0.20
CA PRO A 94 -25.25 8.06 -0.22
C PRO A 94 -25.84 8.02 -1.63
N GLY A 95 -26.43 6.88 -2.00
CA GLY A 95 -27.06 6.70 -3.31
C GLY A 95 -26.10 6.46 -4.47
N GLU A 96 -24.79 6.43 -4.24
CA GLU A 96 -23.78 6.18 -5.28
C GLU A 96 -23.01 4.89 -5.00
N GLN A 97 -23.04 3.97 -5.96
CA GLN A 97 -22.29 2.72 -5.86
C GLN A 97 -20.80 2.97 -6.12
N ASP A 98 -19.94 2.27 -5.38
CA ASP A 98 -18.48 2.29 -5.54
C ASP A 98 -17.81 3.66 -5.37
N ARG A 99 -18.53 4.67 -4.88
CA ARG A 99 -18.02 6.02 -4.64
C ARG A 99 -17.87 6.30 -3.15
N PHE A 100 -16.69 6.74 -2.77
CA PHE A 100 -16.29 6.92 -1.38
C PHE A 100 -15.52 8.22 -1.17
N ARG A 101 -15.62 8.77 0.03
CA ARG A 101 -14.64 9.70 0.58
C ARG A 101 -13.61 8.91 1.39
N VAL A 102 -12.34 9.26 1.26
CA VAL A 102 -11.26 8.62 2.03
C VAL A 102 -10.90 9.52 3.20
N ARG A 103 -11.22 9.08 4.42
CA ARG A 103 -11.03 9.82 5.66
C ARG A 103 -9.71 9.42 6.33
N GLY A 104 -8.89 10.40 6.63
CA GLY A 104 -7.69 10.27 7.44
C GLY A 104 -7.98 10.19 8.95
N PRO A 105 -6.97 9.84 9.76
CA PRO A 105 -7.11 9.63 11.19
C PRO A 105 -7.58 10.87 11.96
N ASN A 106 -7.29 12.07 11.45
CA ASN A 106 -7.67 13.34 12.07
C ASN A 106 -9.03 13.87 11.60
N GLY A 107 -9.82 13.07 10.87
CA GLY A 107 -11.12 13.49 10.33
C GLY A 107 -11.07 14.29 9.04
N GLN A 108 -9.88 14.61 8.53
CA GLN A 108 -9.67 15.22 7.22
C GLN A 108 -9.84 14.20 6.10
N TYR A 109 -10.08 14.67 4.88
CA TYR A 109 -10.36 13.83 3.71
C TYR A 109 -9.30 13.99 2.63
N TRP A 110 -9.03 12.90 1.91
CA TRP A 110 -8.30 12.97 0.65
C TRP A 110 -8.99 13.96 -0.28
N THR A 111 -8.22 14.89 -0.79
CA THR A 111 -8.67 15.97 -1.65
C THR A 111 -7.66 16.18 -2.76
N VAL A 112 -8.14 16.36 -3.98
CA VAL A 112 -7.28 16.69 -5.11
C VAL A 112 -6.86 18.17 -5.02
N ASP A 113 -5.55 18.43 -4.93
CA ASP A 113 -4.97 19.78 -4.88
C ASP A 113 -5.24 20.56 -6.19
N ASP A 114 -5.50 21.85 -6.08
CA ASP A 114 -5.73 22.73 -7.23
C ASP A 114 -4.44 23.07 -7.99
N ARG A 115 -3.28 22.82 -7.37
CA ARG A 115 -1.98 22.98 -8.02
C ARG A 115 -1.67 21.76 -8.88
N ASP A 116 -1.60 22.02 -10.18
CA ASP A 116 -1.10 21.04 -11.14
C ASP A 116 0.43 20.97 -11.11
N THR A 117 0.96 19.76 -11.23
CA THR A 117 2.40 19.47 -11.27
C THR A 117 2.71 18.62 -12.50
N GLN A 118 3.99 18.41 -12.82
CA GLN A 118 4.36 17.57 -13.98
C GLN A 118 3.74 16.17 -13.98
N ASN A 119 3.44 15.61 -12.81
CA ASN A 119 2.85 14.27 -12.64
C ASN A 119 1.32 14.29 -12.47
N GLY A 120 0.72 15.47 -12.38
CA GLY A 120 -0.70 15.69 -12.09
C GLY A 120 -0.92 16.45 -10.80
N ARG A 121 -2.10 16.28 -10.22
CA ARG A 121 -2.54 17.02 -9.03
C ARG A 121 -2.29 16.19 -7.80
N ARG A 122 -1.71 16.75 -6.75
CA ARG A 122 -1.41 15.99 -5.52
C ARG A 122 -2.69 15.62 -4.80
N ILE A 123 -2.66 14.48 -4.10
CA ILE A 123 -3.69 14.16 -3.10
C ILE A 123 -3.21 14.68 -1.75
N VAL A 124 -4.00 15.57 -1.15
CA VAL A 124 -3.72 16.20 0.15
C VAL A 124 -4.89 15.97 1.11
N LEU A 125 -4.69 16.27 2.38
CA LEU A 125 -5.73 16.23 3.40
C LEU A 125 -6.35 17.61 3.60
N ARG A 126 -7.68 17.67 3.54
CA ARG A 126 -8.47 18.89 3.75
C ARG A 126 -9.72 18.59 4.59
N GLU A 127 -10.38 19.64 5.08
CA GLU A 127 -11.65 19.48 5.77
C GLU A 127 -12.76 19.06 4.79
N GLY A 128 -13.83 18.45 5.31
CA GLY A 128 -14.94 17.98 4.48
C GLY A 128 -15.62 19.13 3.74
N GLY A 129 -15.87 18.97 2.45
CA GLY A 129 -16.51 19.98 1.60
C GLY A 129 -15.55 20.88 0.82
N GLU A 130 -14.24 20.75 1.05
CA GLU A 130 -13.22 21.47 0.28
C GLU A 130 -12.77 20.66 -0.94
N GLY A 131 -12.83 21.26 -2.14
CA GLY A 131 -12.32 20.64 -3.37
C GLY A 131 -12.98 19.32 -3.76
N SER A 132 -12.31 18.55 -4.62
CA SER A 132 -12.81 17.24 -5.07
C SER A 132 -12.35 16.12 -4.14
N GLN A 133 -13.31 15.49 -3.44
CA GLN A 133 -13.07 14.52 -2.35
C GLN A 133 -13.72 13.15 -2.57
N ILE A 134 -14.42 12.97 -3.69
CA ILE A 134 -15.13 11.73 -3.99
C ILE A 134 -14.31 10.93 -5.00
N PHE A 135 -14.06 9.67 -4.66
CA PHE A 135 -13.28 8.74 -5.47
C PHE A 135 -14.10 7.50 -5.79
N THR A 136 -13.96 6.98 -6.99
CA THR A 136 -14.58 5.72 -7.43
C THR A 136 -13.59 4.59 -7.27
N PHE A 137 -14.00 3.50 -6.63
CA PHE A 137 -13.21 2.31 -6.38
C PHE A 137 -13.70 1.16 -7.27
N LEU A 138 -12.95 0.86 -8.33
CA LEU A 138 -13.30 -0.19 -9.28
C LEU A 138 -12.53 -1.47 -8.94
N ARG A 139 -13.23 -2.53 -8.51
CA ARG A 139 -12.59 -3.80 -8.15
C ARG A 139 -11.97 -4.47 -9.37
N LEU A 140 -10.72 -4.93 -9.24
CA LEU A 140 -10.08 -5.78 -10.25
C LEU A 140 -10.56 -7.23 -10.04
N TYR A 141 -11.11 -7.85 -11.08
CA TYR A 141 -11.45 -9.28 -11.11
C TYR A 141 -10.48 -9.98 -12.09
N GLY A 142 -9.60 -10.89 -11.60
CA GLY A 142 -8.61 -11.61 -12.42
C GLY A 142 -7.36 -12.08 -11.65
N GLU A 143 -6.33 -12.60 -12.34
CA GLU A 143 -5.05 -13.22 -11.86
C GLU A 143 -4.23 -12.43 -10.81
N PHE A 144 -4.68 -11.24 -10.39
CA PHE A 144 -4.10 -10.45 -9.30
C PHE A 144 -4.68 -10.78 -7.91
N ALA A 145 -5.58 -11.78 -7.81
CA ALA A 145 -6.27 -12.15 -6.57
C ALA A 145 -5.48 -13.12 -5.67
N GLU A 146 -4.41 -13.74 -6.16
CA GLU A 146 -3.67 -14.78 -5.42
C GLU A 146 -2.88 -14.26 -4.20
N GLU A 147 -2.78 -12.94 -3.99
CA GLU A 147 -2.13 -12.36 -2.80
C GLU A 147 -3.03 -12.32 -1.54
N GLU A 148 -4.33 -12.60 -1.64
CA GLU A 148 -5.23 -12.61 -0.46
C GLU A 148 -4.90 -13.72 0.56
N GLU A 149 -4.25 -14.81 0.14
CA GLU A 149 -4.02 -15.97 1.00
C GLU A 149 -2.82 -15.81 1.95
N LYS A 150 -1.91 -14.86 1.73
CA LYS A 150 -0.70 -14.73 2.56
C LYS A 150 -0.94 -14.04 3.90
N TYR A 151 -2.03 -13.29 4.04
CA TYR A 151 -2.32 -12.49 5.23
C TYR A 151 -3.58 -12.92 6.00
N SER A 152 -4.26 -13.98 5.55
CA SER A 152 -5.47 -14.52 6.18
C SER A 152 -5.20 -15.74 7.09
N GLY A 153 -3.92 -16.02 7.41
CA GLY A 153 -3.55 -17.04 8.37
C GLY A 153 -4.12 -16.75 9.78
N PRO A 154 -4.67 -17.76 10.47
CA PRO A 154 -5.21 -17.58 11.82
C PRO A 154 -4.10 -17.20 12.79
N VAL A 155 -4.35 -16.18 13.62
CA VAL A 155 -3.53 -15.88 14.79
C VAL A 155 -3.75 -17.01 15.79
N ASP A 156 -2.89 -18.03 15.74
CA ASP A 156 -2.87 -19.11 16.72
C ASP A 156 -2.42 -18.52 18.07
N SER A 157 -3.41 -18.27 18.91
CA SER A 157 -3.26 -17.85 20.29
C SER A 157 -3.33 -19.10 21.16
N SER A 158 -2.23 -19.85 21.18
CA SER A 158 -2.05 -20.92 22.16
C SER A 158 -0.63 -20.89 22.73
N GLN A 159 -0.50 -20.04 23.73
CA GLN A 159 0.50 -20.13 24.78
C GLN A 159 0.21 -21.39 25.61
N ARG A 160 1.09 -22.39 25.59
CA ARG A 160 1.23 -23.38 26.68
C ARG A 160 2.70 -23.77 26.88
N ASP A 161 3.12 -23.57 28.10
CA ASP A 161 4.36 -24.01 28.74
C ASP A 161 4.65 -25.48 28.50
N TYR A 162 5.93 -25.84 28.33
CA TYR A 162 6.50 -27.04 28.95
C TYR A 162 8.00 -26.91 29.18
N ASP A 163 8.35 -27.27 30.39
CA ASP A 163 9.61 -27.20 31.12
C ASP A 163 10.68 -28.21 30.67
N SER A 164 11.92 -27.87 31.05
CA SER A 164 12.98 -28.74 31.59
C SER A 164 13.61 -29.86 30.74
N GLU A 165 14.94 -29.70 30.57
CA GLU A 165 16.02 -30.68 30.75
C GLU A 165 15.80 -32.14 30.32
N ARG A 166 16.66 -32.60 29.38
CA ARG A 166 17.40 -33.86 29.56
C ARG A 166 18.64 -33.94 28.68
N ASN A 167 19.79 -34.04 29.36
CA ASN A 167 21.05 -34.57 28.88
C ASN A 167 20.88 -35.89 28.10
N ARG A 168 21.69 -36.05 27.05
CA ARG A 168 22.56 -37.23 26.87
C ARG A 168 23.58 -36.97 25.76
N ASP A 169 24.84 -37.03 26.16
CA ASP A 169 26.02 -37.26 25.35
C ASP A 169 25.87 -38.53 24.48
N ASP A 170 26.38 -38.50 23.25
CA ASP A 170 27.42 -39.43 22.79
C ASP A 170 27.79 -39.18 21.31
N ASP A 171 29.06 -38.83 21.12
CA ASP A 171 30.01 -39.43 20.16
C ASP A 171 29.63 -39.65 18.68
N ARG A 172 30.31 -38.93 17.78
CA ARG A 172 31.36 -39.48 16.88
C ARG A 172 31.89 -38.48 15.83
N GLN A 173 33.15 -38.09 16.03
CA GLN A 173 34.28 -38.08 15.09
C GLN A 173 34.05 -37.95 13.56
N GLY A 174 34.68 -36.90 12.99
CA GLY A 174 35.60 -37.01 11.84
C GLY A 174 35.03 -36.84 10.43
N LEU A 175 35.46 -35.79 9.71
CA LEU A 175 36.51 -35.88 8.67
C LEU A 175 36.61 -34.58 7.86
N PHE A 176 37.85 -34.22 7.56
CA PHE A 176 38.26 -33.16 6.63
C PHE A 176 37.71 -33.35 5.21
N GLY A 177 37.44 -32.24 4.52
CA GLY A 177 37.16 -32.21 3.08
C GLY A 177 37.31 -30.81 2.49
N TYR A 178 38.55 -30.40 2.22
CA TYR A 178 38.89 -29.24 1.39
C TYR A 178 38.36 -29.42 -0.04
N GLY A 179 37.65 -28.42 -0.56
CA GLY A 179 37.21 -28.35 -1.95
C GLY A 179 37.50 -26.98 -2.58
N LYS A 180 38.74 -26.79 -3.04
CA LYS A 180 39.14 -25.71 -3.95
C LYS A 180 38.32 -25.81 -5.25
N ARG A 181 37.78 -24.70 -5.75
CA ARG A 181 37.42 -24.54 -7.16
C ARG A 181 38.18 -23.36 -7.75
N GLU A 182 39.03 -23.68 -8.71
CA GLU A 182 39.84 -22.77 -9.50
C GLU A 182 38.96 -21.94 -10.46
N LYS A 183 39.33 -20.67 -10.64
CA LYS A 183 38.76 -19.78 -11.65
C LYS A 183 39.69 -19.80 -12.86
N ASN A 184 39.21 -20.32 -13.98
CA ASN A 184 39.86 -20.13 -15.28
C ASN A 184 39.34 -18.82 -15.91
N PHE A 185 40.24 -17.87 -16.11
CA PHE A 185 40.08 -16.76 -17.05
C PHE A 185 40.57 -17.23 -18.41
N CYS A 186 39.78 -17.03 -19.48
CA CYS A 186 40.29 -17.04 -20.85
C CYS A 186 40.31 -15.61 -21.37
N SER A 187 41.49 -15.26 -21.87
CA SER A 187 41.88 -14.15 -22.74
C SER A 187 41.29 -14.25 -24.15
#